data_AF-A0A955END3-F1
#
_entry.id   AF-A0A955END3-F1
#
_cell.length_a   1.000
_cell.length_b   1.000
_cell.length_c   1.000
_cell.angle_alpha   90.00
_cell.angle_beta   90.00
_cell.angle_gamma   90.00
#
_symmetry.space_group_name_H-M   'P 1'
#
loop_
_entity.id
_entity.type
_entity.pdbx_description
1 polymer ?
#
loop_
_entity_poly.entity_id
_entity_poly.type
_entity_poly.pdbx_seq_one_letter_code
_entity_poly.pdbx_strand_id
1 'polypeptide(L)'
;MQHVRPPDTAEATRTRTAHGDILISITGDTGMVGVVPPDLGEAYINQHIALARPALLESAEYLAIAFMSPMGLSQLWDRQRGIKNSLGLDDIRTAAIPVPPLAEQRRIVARVDELMGLLDDLERTQDRRERTRVAARHSTLDALRSAASPEEVDAAWERFAERVDEMICGTEDVEPLRHLVLELALRGRLVPQDPNDEPVSTLLERVATARSANPAVHPSHTSASNPRPEPMGPHPIPASWRWVFFAQITEARLGKMLDKANNTGHLRPYLRNANVQWYRFDTEHIKELRIEDAQLDDCTVRIGDLVVCEGGEPGRSAVCDQSIEGMVIQKALHRVRPIADISSWYLAHVLRAASSDGRLAEHFTGATIKHLTGRSLASVLVPLPPAAEQYRIVARVSELMDVLDRLEARLVSERSAQTAFAAAAVHHLDA
;
A
#
# COMPACT_ATOMS: atom_id res chain seq x y z
N MET A 1 15.39 -0.42 -33.90
CA MET A 1 16.39 0.26 -34.75
C MET A 1 15.68 1.29 -35.61
N GLN A 2 16.23 2.49 -35.71
CA GLN A 2 15.76 3.51 -36.67
C GLN A 2 16.47 3.29 -38.00
N HIS A 3 15.74 3.37 -39.11
CA HIS A 3 16.30 3.22 -40.45
C HIS A 3 16.64 4.60 -41.01
N VAL A 4 17.87 4.76 -41.48
CA VAL A 4 18.34 5.97 -42.16
C VAL A 4 18.85 5.59 -43.54
N ARG A 5 18.80 6.53 -44.49
CA ARG A 5 19.54 6.39 -45.75
C ARG A 5 20.93 6.99 -45.51
N PRO A 6 21.98 6.17 -45.34
CA PRO A 6 23.32 6.69 -45.15
C PRO A 6 23.74 7.46 -46.41
N PRO A 7 24.27 8.68 -46.29
CA PRO A 7 24.82 9.40 -47.44
C PRO A 7 26.09 8.69 -47.95
N ASP A 8 26.35 8.70 -49.26
CA ASP A 8 27.60 8.18 -49.86
C ASP A 8 28.79 9.14 -49.57
N THR A 9 29.11 9.32 -48.30
CA THR A 9 30.15 10.23 -47.81
C THR A 9 31.20 9.48 -46.98
N ALA A 10 32.39 10.07 -46.86
CA ALA A 10 33.46 9.52 -46.02
C ALA A 10 33.06 9.32 -44.54
N GLU A 11 32.05 10.06 -44.07
CA GLU A 11 31.49 9.95 -42.73
C GLU A 11 30.70 8.65 -42.54
N ALA A 12 29.88 8.26 -43.52
CA ALA A 12 29.15 6.99 -43.48
C ALA A 12 30.11 5.79 -43.43
N THR A 13 31.22 5.83 -44.18
CA THR A 13 32.24 4.78 -44.12
C THR A 13 32.89 4.64 -42.74
N ARG A 14 33.02 5.75 -41.99
CA ARG A 14 33.66 5.77 -40.66
C ARG A 14 32.75 5.33 -39.52
N THR A 15 31.44 5.46 -39.68
CA THR A 15 30.45 5.07 -38.65
C THR A 15 29.86 3.69 -38.89
N ARG A 16 30.14 3.05 -40.03
CA ARG A 16 29.65 1.70 -40.33
C ARG A 16 30.26 0.64 -39.42
N THR A 17 29.39 -0.14 -38.78
CA THR A 17 29.77 -1.25 -37.90
C THR A 17 30.16 -2.49 -38.69
N ALA A 18 31.08 -3.27 -38.13
CA ALA A 18 31.46 -4.60 -38.60
C ALA A 18 31.45 -5.58 -37.42
N HIS A 19 31.32 -6.88 -37.72
CA HIS A 19 31.41 -7.94 -36.71
C HIS A 19 32.66 -7.79 -35.84
N GLY A 20 32.47 -7.84 -34.51
CA GLY A 20 33.53 -7.68 -33.52
C GLY A 20 33.94 -6.23 -33.22
N ASP A 21 33.32 -5.24 -33.87
CA ASP A 21 33.47 -3.85 -33.42
C ASP A 21 32.91 -3.72 -32.00
N ILE A 22 33.63 -3.00 -31.16
CA ILE A 22 33.23 -2.67 -29.79
C ILE A 22 32.57 -1.30 -29.81
N LEU A 23 31.34 -1.23 -29.35
CA LEU A 23 30.55 -0.01 -29.24
C LEU A 23 30.56 0.47 -27.80
N ILE A 24 30.90 1.74 -27.58
CA ILE A 24 31.00 2.33 -26.24
C ILE A 24 30.13 3.59 -26.20
N SER A 25 29.19 3.65 -25.26
CA SER A 25 28.40 4.87 -25.03
C SER A 25 29.29 5.98 -24.47
N ILE A 26 29.32 7.13 -25.15
CA ILE A 26 30.18 8.28 -24.78
C ILE A 26 29.41 9.48 -24.23
N THR A 27 28.08 9.46 -24.27
CA THR A 27 27.21 10.50 -23.70
C THR A 27 25.87 9.90 -23.27
N GLY A 28 25.29 10.38 -22.17
CA GLY A 28 24.10 9.77 -21.57
C GLY A 28 24.53 8.75 -20.52
N ASP A 29 24.22 7.47 -20.73
CA ASP A 29 24.72 6.35 -19.91
C ASP A 29 26.13 5.98 -20.34
N THR A 30 27.08 6.83 -19.96
CA THR A 30 28.47 6.77 -20.40
C THR A 30 29.21 5.57 -19.81
N GLY A 31 29.86 4.78 -20.67
CA GLY A 31 30.63 3.58 -20.26
C GLY A 31 29.93 2.24 -20.54
N MET A 32 28.70 2.24 -21.08
CA MET A 32 28.06 1.01 -21.58
C MET A 32 28.82 0.47 -22.79
N VAL A 33 29.12 -0.83 -22.81
CA VAL A 33 29.90 -1.49 -23.86
C VAL A 33 29.13 -2.65 -24.47
N GLY A 34 29.25 -2.83 -25.78
CA GLY A 34 28.73 -4.00 -26.50
C GLY A 34 29.63 -4.41 -27.66
N VAL A 35 29.54 -5.66 -28.08
CA VAL A 35 30.24 -6.18 -29.26
C VAL A 35 29.24 -6.40 -30.39
N VAL A 36 29.59 -5.97 -31.60
CA VAL A 36 28.74 -6.14 -32.78
C VAL A 36 28.70 -7.63 -33.18
N PRO A 37 27.53 -8.28 -33.16
CA PRO A 37 27.40 -9.69 -33.51
C PRO A 37 27.49 -9.90 -35.03
N PRO A 38 27.77 -11.13 -35.50
CA PRO A 38 28.00 -11.41 -36.93
C PRO A 38 26.73 -11.25 -37.79
N ASP A 39 25.56 -11.30 -37.19
CA ASP A 39 24.24 -11.27 -37.83
C ASP A 39 23.52 -9.92 -37.72
N LEU A 40 24.19 -8.87 -37.19
CA LEU A 40 23.58 -7.53 -37.05
C LEU A 40 23.13 -6.92 -38.39
N GLY A 41 23.75 -7.34 -39.50
CA GLY A 41 23.55 -6.72 -40.80
C GLY A 41 24.24 -5.36 -40.92
N GLU A 42 23.84 -4.55 -41.90
CA GLU A 42 24.41 -3.23 -42.11
C GLU A 42 23.86 -2.22 -41.11
N ALA A 43 24.75 -1.65 -40.28
CA ALA A 43 24.40 -0.66 -39.27
C ALA A 43 25.47 0.44 -39.15
N TYR A 44 25.08 1.58 -38.58
CA TYR A 44 25.92 2.75 -38.38
C TYR A 44 25.73 3.31 -36.97
N ILE A 45 26.81 3.75 -36.34
CA ILE A 45 26.74 4.45 -35.06
C ILE A 45 26.31 5.91 -35.22
N ASN A 46 25.71 6.48 -34.17
CA ASN A 46 25.45 7.92 -34.08
C ASN A 46 26.54 8.63 -33.28
N GLN A 47 26.43 9.95 -33.10
CA GLN A 47 27.40 10.79 -32.39
C GLN A 47 27.55 10.49 -30.88
N HIS A 48 26.68 9.65 -30.30
CA HIS A 48 26.65 9.33 -28.87
C HIS A 48 27.37 8.01 -28.55
N ILE A 49 27.87 7.32 -29.58
CA ILE A 49 28.55 6.03 -29.49
C ILE A 49 29.93 6.15 -30.12
N ALA A 50 30.95 5.67 -29.43
CA ALA A 50 32.26 5.44 -30.01
C ALA A 50 32.34 4.02 -30.58
N LEU A 51 33.00 3.88 -31.72
CA LEU A 51 33.33 2.60 -32.34
C LEU A 51 34.83 2.35 -32.18
N ALA A 52 35.17 1.26 -31.51
CA ALA A 52 36.53 0.75 -31.40
C ALA A 52 36.63 -0.58 -32.16
N ARG A 53 37.48 -0.64 -33.18
CA ARG A 53 37.70 -1.85 -33.97
C ARG A 53 38.94 -2.59 -33.47
N PRO A 54 38.81 -3.78 -32.87
CA PRO A 54 39.95 -4.57 -32.45
C PRO A 54 40.86 -4.93 -33.63
N ALA A 55 42.18 -4.90 -33.43
CA ALA A 55 43.14 -5.35 -34.43
C ALA A 55 43.08 -6.88 -34.66
N LEU A 56 42.71 -7.62 -33.60
CA LEU A 56 42.44 -9.05 -33.64
C LEU A 56 40.97 -9.26 -33.28
N LEU A 57 40.19 -9.78 -34.23
CA LEU A 57 38.77 -10.07 -34.04
C LEU A 57 38.54 -11.00 -32.83
N GLU A 58 39.43 -11.96 -32.63
CA GLU A 58 39.37 -12.93 -31.52
C GLU A 58 39.51 -12.30 -30.13
N SER A 59 39.97 -11.04 -30.05
CA SER A 59 40.09 -10.30 -28.79
C SER A 59 38.88 -9.43 -28.49
N ALA A 60 37.90 -9.32 -29.41
CA ALA A 60 36.79 -8.38 -29.29
C ALA A 60 36.00 -8.54 -27.97
N GLU A 61 35.56 -9.76 -27.68
CA GLU A 61 34.77 -10.08 -26.47
C GLU A 61 35.57 -9.86 -25.20
N TYR A 62 36.84 -10.29 -25.19
CA TYR A 62 37.73 -10.07 -24.05
C TYR A 62 37.95 -8.59 -23.77
N LEU A 63 38.20 -7.78 -24.81
CA LEU A 63 38.40 -6.34 -24.67
C LEU A 63 37.12 -5.66 -24.17
N ALA A 64 35.94 -6.09 -24.63
CA ALA A 64 34.67 -5.59 -24.12
C ALA A 64 34.50 -5.89 -22.62
N ILE A 65 34.77 -7.13 -22.19
CA ILE A 65 34.78 -7.50 -20.76
C ILE A 65 35.78 -6.65 -19.98
N ALA A 66 36.98 -6.42 -20.53
CA ALA A 66 38.00 -5.63 -19.87
C ALA A 66 37.58 -4.16 -19.70
N PHE A 67 36.90 -3.56 -20.69
CA PHE A 67 36.31 -2.23 -20.55
C PHE A 67 35.18 -2.17 -19.52
N MET A 68 34.36 -3.23 -19.40
CA MET A 68 33.27 -3.32 -18.42
C MET A 68 33.74 -3.67 -17.00
N SER A 69 34.97 -4.13 -16.85
CA SER A 69 35.55 -4.41 -15.52
C SER A 69 35.66 -3.13 -14.68
N PRO A 70 35.70 -3.22 -13.33
CA PRO A 70 35.88 -2.05 -12.47
C PRO A 70 37.10 -1.19 -12.85
N MET A 71 38.19 -1.83 -13.26
CA MET A 71 39.41 -1.15 -13.72
C MET A 71 39.22 -0.45 -15.08
N GLY A 72 38.44 -1.03 -15.99
CA GLY A 72 38.10 -0.41 -17.26
C GLY A 72 37.18 0.79 -17.06
N LEU A 73 36.12 0.62 -16.27
CA LEU A 73 35.14 1.65 -15.96
C LEU A 73 35.74 2.82 -15.19
N SER A 74 36.59 2.60 -14.18
CA SER A 74 37.24 3.69 -13.43
C SER A 74 38.08 4.57 -14.36
N GLN A 75 38.83 3.96 -15.28
CA GLN A 75 39.61 4.69 -16.27
C GLN A 75 38.79 5.53 -17.25
N LEU A 76 37.53 5.16 -17.49
CA LEU A 76 36.60 5.95 -18.29
C LEU A 76 35.94 7.04 -17.44
N TRP A 77 35.44 6.70 -16.25
CA TRP A 77 34.71 7.61 -15.37
C TRP A 77 35.60 8.72 -14.78
N ASP A 78 36.84 8.42 -14.38
CA ASP A 78 37.78 9.41 -13.83
C ASP A 78 38.17 10.50 -14.84
N ARG A 79 37.96 10.24 -16.14
CA ARG A 79 38.29 11.14 -17.25
C ARG A 79 37.08 11.92 -17.76
N GLN A 80 35.90 11.74 -17.18
CA GLN A 80 34.71 12.51 -17.55
C GLN A 80 34.92 14.00 -17.25
N ARG A 81 34.61 14.87 -18.23
CA ARG A 81 34.76 16.33 -18.08
C ARG A 81 33.42 17.04 -18.24
N GLY A 82 33.18 18.05 -17.39
CA GLY A 82 32.07 19.00 -17.50
C GLY A 82 30.73 18.50 -16.93
N ILE A 83 29.73 19.38 -16.92
CA ILE A 83 28.39 19.16 -16.34
C ILE A 83 27.57 18.08 -17.09
N LYS A 84 28.05 17.61 -18.26
CA LYS A 84 27.32 16.70 -19.18
C LYS A 84 27.85 15.26 -19.28
N ASN A 85 28.78 14.82 -18.41
CA ASN A 85 29.29 13.43 -18.34
C ASN A 85 29.60 12.81 -19.72
N SER A 86 30.54 13.38 -20.46
CA SER A 86 30.92 12.91 -21.81
C SER A 86 32.35 12.34 -21.85
N LEU A 87 32.55 11.26 -22.62
CA LEU A 87 33.86 10.69 -22.95
C LEU A 87 34.37 11.18 -24.30
N GLY A 88 35.66 11.55 -24.36
CA GLY A 88 36.36 11.76 -25.62
C GLY A 88 36.86 10.44 -26.21
N LEU A 89 37.05 10.40 -27.54
CA LEU A 89 37.64 9.23 -28.20
C LEU A 89 39.09 8.97 -27.75
N ASP A 90 39.83 10.01 -27.37
CA ASP A 90 41.19 9.87 -26.82
C ASP A 90 41.19 9.23 -25.43
N ASP A 91 40.14 9.44 -24.63
CA ASP A 91 40.01 8.80 -23.31
C ASP A 91 39.87 7.28 -23.44
N ILE A 92 39.09 6.83 -24.44
CA ILE A 92 38.97 5.40 -24.80
C ILE A 92 40.29 4.87 -25.37
N ARG A 93 40.92 5.62 -26.28
CA ARG A 93 42.16 5.20 -26.96
C ARG A 93 43.34 5.02 -25.99
N THR A 94 43.37 5.80 -24.91
CA THR A 94 44.45 5.80 -23.93
C THR A 94 44.15 4.95 -22.70
N ALA A 95 42.99 4.30 -22.64
CA ALA A 95 42.65 3.35 -21.60
C ALA A 95 43.64 2.18 -21.59
N ALA A 96 44.25 1.91 -20.43
CA ALA A 96 45.18 0.81 -20.26
C ALA A 96 44.40 -0.48 -20.03
N ILE A 97 44.59 -1.46 -20.92
CA ILE A 97 43.92 -2.76 -20.88
C ILE A 97 45.00 -3.86 -20.85
N PRO A 98 44.95 -4.80 -19.88
CA PRO A 98 45.82 -5.97 -19.91
C PRO A 98 45.44 -6.84 -21.11
N VAL A 99 46.43 -7.31 -21.86
CA VAL A 99 46.18 -8.18 -23.02
C VAL A 99 46.96 -9.49 -22.81
N PRO A 100 46.33 -10.53 -22.22
CA PRO A 100 46.96 -11.83 -22.04
C PRO A 100 47.01 -12.58 -23.39
N PRO A 101 47.70 -13.72 -23.48
CA PRO A 101 47.69 -14.55 -24.69
C PRO A 101 46.27 -14.94 -25.11
N LEU A 102 46.02 -15.08 -26.41
CA LEU A 102 44.67 -15.36 -26.96
C LEU A 102 43.99 -16.59 -26.33
N ALA A 103 44.75 -17.63 -26.00
CA ALA A 103 44.21 -18.80 -25.31
C ALA A 103 43.62 -18.45 -23.93
N GLU A 104 44.26 -17.54 -23.20
CA GLU A 104 43.79 -17.08 -21.90
C GLU A 104 42.60 -16.13 -22.04
N GLN A 105 42.60 -15.25 -23.05
CA GLN A 105 41.44 -14.40 -23.37
C GLN A 105 40.18 -15.24 -23.59
N ARG A 106 40.29 -16.29 -24.42
CA ARG A 106 39.17 -17.22 -24.69
C ARG A 106 38.69 -17.93 -23.42
N ARG A 107 39.61 -18.34 -22.53
CA ARG A 107 39.25 -18.95 -21.24
C ARG A 107 38.52 -17.98 -20.32
N ILE A 108 38.95 -16.72 -20.28
CA ILE A 108 38.30 -15.67 -19.48
C ILE A 108 36.89 -15.41 -20.01
N VAL A 109 36.73 -15.20 -21.31
CA VAL A 109 35.42 -14.98 -21.95
C VAL A 109 34.48 -16.14 -21.64
N ALA A 110 34.90 -17.38 -21.90
CA ALA A 110 34.07 -18.55 -21.64
C ALA A 110 33.64 -18.67 -20.16
N ARG A 111 34.51 -18.30 -19.22
CA ARG A 111 34.17 -18.32 -17.79
C ARG A 111 33.22 -17.20 -17.39
N VAL A 112 33.36 -16.01 -17.96
CA VAL A 112 32.44 -14.90 -17.73
C VAL A 112 31.06 -15.26 -18.28
N ASP A 113 30.98 -15.79 -19.49
CA ASP A 113 29.73 -16.22 -20.11
C ASP A 113 29.01 -17.30 -19.27
N GLU A 114 29.76 -18.28 -18.76
CA GLU A 114 29.22 -19.30 -17.85
C GLU A 114 28.63 -18.67 -16.57
N LEU A 115 29.36 -17.75 -15.94
CA LEU A 115 28.91 -17.07 -14.72
C LEU A 115 27.70 -16.18 -14.98
N MET A 116 27.67 -15.43 -16.08
CA MET A 116 26.52 -14.62 -16.48
C MET A 116 25.29 -15.50 -16.77
N GLY A 117 25.48 -16.65 -17.43
CA GLY A 117 24.40 -17.62 -17.63
C GLY A 117 23.82 -18.17 -16.32
N LEU A 118 24.68 -18.43 -15.31
CA LEU A 118 24.22 -18.82 -13.97
C LEU A 118 23.46 -17.70 -13.25
N LEU A 119 23.87 -16.43 -13.44
CA LEU A 119 23.15 -15.28 -12.90
C LEU A 119 21.77 -15.14 -13.56
N ASP A 120 21.68 -15.27 -14.88
CA ASP A 120 20.40 -15.26 -15.61
C ASP A 120 19.47 -16.39 -15.14
N ASP A 121 20.01 -17.60 -14.91
CA ASP A 121 19.27 -18.74 -14.36
C ASP A 121 18.76 -18.47 -12.94
N LEU A 122 19.58 -17.81 -12.12
CA LEU A 122 19.24 -17.43 -10.76
C LEU A 122 18.11 -16.39 -10.75
N GLU A 123 18.23 -15.33 -11.54
CA GLU A 123 17.21 -14.28 -11.69
C GLU A 123 15.89 -14.88 -12.15
N ARG A 124 15.91 -15.72 -13.20
CA ARG A 124 14.71 -16.43 -13.68
C ARG A 124 14.09 -17.33 -12.61
N THR A 125 14.91 -17.95 -11.77
CA THR A 125 14.43 -18.79 -10.67
C THR A 125 13.79 -17.96 -9.56
N GLN A 126 14.38 -16.81 -9.20
CA GLN A 126 13.82 -15.87 -8.23
C GLN A 126 12.47 -15.32 -8.70
N ASP A 127 12.40 -14.84 -9.94
CA ASP A 127 11.15 -14.36 -10.55
C ASP A 127 10.05 -15.41 -10.54
N ARG A 128 10.39 -16.67 -10.87
CA ARG A 128 9.42 -17.76 -10.85
C ARG A 128 8.92 -18.07 -9.44
N ARG A 129 9.81 -18.05 -8.44
CA ARG A 129 9.44 -18.25 -7.03
C ARG A 129 8.51 -17.15 -6.55
N GLU A 130 8.84 -15.89 -6.85
CA GLU A 130 8.01 -14.73 -6.48
C GLU A 130 6.61 -14.82 -7.09
N ARG A 131 6.52 -15.08 -8.40
CA ARG A 131 5.23 -15.23 -9.08
C ARG A 131 4.39 -16.36 -8.49
N THR A 132 5.01 -17.50 -8.22
CA THR A 132 4.32 -18.66 -7.63
C THR A 132 3.81 -18.33 -6.23
N ARG A 133 4.62 -17.65 -5.42
CA ARG A 133 4.26 -17.21 -4.07
C ARG A 133 3.08 -16.25 -4.07
N VAL A 134 3.14 -15.20 -4.89
CA VAL A 134 2.05 -14.22 -5.00
C VAL A 134 0.76 -14.90 -5.47
N ALA A 135 0.84 -15.81 -6.44
CA ALA A 135 -0.32 -16.57 -6.91
C ALA A 135 -0.89 -17.49 -5.83
N ALA A 136 -0.05 -18.21 -5.08
CA ALA A 136 -0.48 -19.08 -3.99
C ALA A 136 -1.16 -18.29 -2.87
N ARG A 137 -0.59 -17.13 -2.50
CA ARG A 137 -1.19 -16.22 -1.53
C ARG A 137 -2.54 -15.72 -2.02
N HIS A 138 -2.61 -15.17 -3.24
CA HIS A 138 -3.86 -14.67 -3.81
C HIS A 138 -4.94 -15.76 -3.82
N SER A 139 -4.61 -16.97 -4.30
CA SER A 139 -5.52 -18.10 -4.33
C SER A 139 -6.00 -18.53 -2.94
N THR A 140 -5.13 -18.49 -1.92
CA THR A 140 -5.49 -18.89 -0.56
C THR A 140 -6.39 -17.85 0.10
N LEU A 141 -6.09 -16.55 -0.09
CA LEU A 141 -6.94 -15.46 0.37
C LEU A 141 -8.30 -15.47 -0.33
N ASP A 142 -8.34 -15.76 -1.63
CA ASP A 142 -9.59 -15.91 -2.38
C ASP A 142 -10.41 -17.10 -1.89
N ALA A 143 -9.76 -18.23 -1.55
CA ALA A 143 -10.44 -19.37 -0.94
C ALA A 143 -11.07 -18.99 0.40
N LEU A 144 -10.38 -18.23 1.25
CA LEU A 144 -10.92 -17.70 2.51
C LEU A 144 -12.11 -16.77 2.28
N ARG A 145 -12.05 -15.91 1.26
CA ARG A 145 -13.15 -14.98 0.91
C ARG A 145 -14.37 -15.70 0.35
N SER A 146 -14.15 -16.74 -0.45
CA SER A 146 -15.21 -17.47 -1.16
C SER A 146 -15.84 -18.61 -0.37
N ALA A 147 -15.18 -19.10 0.69
CA ALA A 147 -15.66 -20.17 1.56
C ALA A 147 -17.14 -19.98 1.96
N ALA A 148 -18.01 -20.94 1.67
CA ALA A 148 -19.45 -20.84 1.88
C ALA A 148 -19.89 -21.29 3.28
N SER A 149 -19.07 -22.08 3.98
CA SER A 149 -19.36 -22.62 5.31
C SER A 149 -18.23 -22.34 6.32
N PRO A 150 -18.51 -22.42 7.64
CA PRO A 150 -17.47 -22.34 8.68
C PRO A 150 -16.37 -23.40 8.49
N GLU A 151 -16.74 -24.62 8.10
CA GLU A 151 -15.80 -25.72 7.84
C GLU A 151 -14.84 -25.41 6.68
N GLU A 152 -15.35 -24.77 5.62
CA GLU A 152 -14.51 -24.33 4.50
C GLU A 152 -13.55 -23.19 4.91
N VAL A 153 -14.00 -22.30 5.81
CA VAL A 153 -13.17 -21.23 6.40
C VAL A 153 -12.05 -21.84 7.23
N ASP A 154 -12.36 -22.79 8.11
CA ASP A 154 -11.38 -23.48 8.96
C ASP A 154 -10.36 -24.24 8.10
N ALA A 155 -10.82 -25.03 7.13
CA ALA A 155 -9.92 -25.76 6.23
C ALA A 155 -9.05 -24.82 5.37
N ALA A 156 -9.57 -23.66 4.96
CA ALA A 156 -8.80 -22.67 4.23
C ALA A 156 -7.77 -21.96 5.14
N TRP A 157 -8.10 -21.74 6.41
CA TRP A 157 -7.18 -21.21 7.40
C TRP A 157 -6.07 -22.19 7.75
N GLU A 158 -6.38 -23.48 7.89
CA GLU A 158 -5.37 -24.52 8.11
C GLU A 158 -4.37 -24.55 6.95
N ARG A 159 -4.86 -24.58 5.70
CA ARG A 159 -3.98 -24.52 4.51
C ARG A 159 -3.13 -23.25 4.47
N PHE A 160 -3.69 -22.13 4.91
CA PHE A 160 -2.96 -20.87 5.00
C PHE A 160 -1.86 -20.93 6.07
N ALA A 161 -2.21 -21.40 7.27
CA ALA A 161 -1.30 -21.52 8.40
C ALA A 161 -0.12 -22.45 8.11
N GLU A 162 -0.35 -23.57 7.43
CA GLU A 162 0.71 -24.51 7.01
C GLU A 162 1.75 -23.88 6.07
N ARG A 163 1.39 -22.82 5.34
CA ARG A 163 2.24 -22.21 4.30
C ARG A 163 2.53 -20.73 4.57
N VAL A 164 2.25 -20.26 5.78
CA VAL A 164 2.31 -18.83 6.11
C VAL A 164 3.71 -18.26 5.90
N ASP A 165 4.75 -18.99 6.30
CA ASP A 165 6.16 -18.61 6.15
C ASP A 165 6.59 -18.51 4.68
N GLU A 166 5.97 -19.31 3.81
CA GLU A 166 6.24 -19.26 2.37
C GLU A 166 5.51 -18.12 1.68
N MET A 167 4.35 -17.69 2.20
CA MET A 167 3.47 -16.70 1.58
C MET A 167 3.72 -15.26 2.04
N ILE A 168 4.23 -15.09 3.27
CA ILE A 168 4.52 -13.80 3.88
C ILE A 168 6.03 -13.65 3.96
N CYS A 169 6.60 -12.78 3.12
CA CYS A 169 8.05 -12.56 3.08
C CYS A 169 8.44 -11.09 3.17
N GLY A 170 7.47 -10.19 3.11
CA GLY A 170 7.68 -8.77 3.28
C GLY A 170 6.53 -8.12 4.04
N THR A 171 6.76 -6.90 4.52
CA THR A 171 5.74 -6.12 5.25
C THR A 171 4.52 -5.78 4.39
N GLU A 172 4.72 -5.67 3.07
CA GLU A 172 3.68 -5.46 2.08
C GLU A 172 2.62 -6.57 2.04
N ASP A 173 2.96 -7.76 2.56
CA ASP A 173 2.06 -8.92 2.58
C ASP A 173 1.09 -8.89 3.76
N VAL A 174 1.29 -8.02 4.76
CA VAL A 174 0.52 -8.00 6.00
C VAL A 174 -0.80 -7.22 5.85
N GLU A 175 -0.81 -6.10 5.13
CA GLU A 175 -2.03 -5.29 4.95
C GLU A 175 -3.19 -6.05 4.27
N PRO A 176 -2.95 -6.86 3.21
CA PRO A 176 -3.99 -7.73 2.66
C PRO A 176 -4.63 -8.68 3.68
N LEU A 177 -3.88 -9.13 4.70
CA LEU A 177 -4.39 -9.98 5.77
C LEU A 177 -5.27 -9.20 6.74
N ARG A 178 -4.89 -7.95 7.07
CA ARG A 178 -5.74 -7.06 7.88
C ARG A 178 -7.09 -6.84 7.19
N HIS A 179 -7.08 -6.62 5.88
CA HIS A 179 -8.31 -6.50 5.10
C HIS A 179 -9.14 -7.78 5.12
N LEU A 180 -8.50 -8.95 4.98
CA LEU A 180 -9.20 -10.24 5.05
C LEU A 180 -9.85 -10.47 6.41
N VAL A 181 -9.16 -10.19 7.52
CA VAL A 181 -9.70 -10.33 8.88
C VAL A 181 -10.99 -9.51 9.04
N LEU A 182 -10.96 -8.25 8.59
CA LEU A 182 -12.15 -7.39 8.63
C LEU A 182 -13.27 -7.88 7.70
N GLU A 183 -12.93 -8.38 6.51
CA GLU A 183 -13.92 -8.93 5.58
C GLU A 183 -14.63 -10.16 6.17
N LEU A 184 -13.88 -11.08 6.77
CA LEU A 184 -14.43 -12.26 7.43
C LEU A 184 -15.27 -11.86 8.66
N ALA A 185 -14.82 -10.86 9.43
CA ALA A 185 -15.58 -10.31 10.55
C ALA A 185 -16.96 -9.84 10.09
N LEU A 186 -17.01 -9.00 9.06
CA LEU A 186 -18.26 -8.36 8.61
C LEU A 186 -19.16 -9.26 7.76
N ARG A 187 -18.68 -10.45 7.39
CA ARG A 187 -19.48 -11.52 6.78
C ARG A 187 -20.01 -12.54 7.80
N GLY A 188 -19.71 -12.36 9.10
CA GLY A 188 -20.10 -13.31 10.15
C GLY A 188 -19.39 -14.65 10.05
N ARG A 189 -18.13 -14.63 9.59
CA ARG A 189 -17.27 -15.81 9.36
C ARG A 189 -16.03 -15.84 10.23
N LEU A 190 -15.84 -14.83 11.08
CA LEU A 190 -14.68 -14.75 11.97
C LEU A 190 -14.91 -15.42 13.33
N VAL A 191 -16.15 -15.44 13.80
CA VAL A 191 -16.54 -16.05 15.08
C VAL A 191 -17.78 -16.93 14.88
N PRO A 192 -17.93 -18.03 15.65
CA PRO A 192 -19.14 -18.86 15.58
C PRO A 192 -20.39 -18.10 16.02
N GLN A 193 -21.51 -18.29 15.30
CA GLN A 193 -22.81 -17.77 15.73
C GLN A 193 -23.32 -18.54 16.94
N ASP A 194 -23.93 -17.84 17.91
CA ASP A 194 -24.56 -18.49 19.07
C ASP A 194 -26.09 -18.40 18.94
N PRO A 195 -26.81 -19.54 18.85
CA PRO A 195 -28.27 -19.54 18.78
C PRO A 195 -28.96 -18.94 20.01
N ASN A 196 -28.26 -18.82 21.15
CA ASN A 196 -28.77 -18.21 22.37
C ASN A 196 -28.52 -16.69 22.43
N ASP A 197 -27.77 -16.13 21.47
CA ASP A 197 -27.62 -14.69 21.38
C ASP A 197 -28.99 -14.05 21.15
N GLU A 198 -29.20 -12.90 21.78
CA GLU A 198 -30.42 -12.14 21.61
C GLU A 198 -30.62 -11.77 20.13
N PRO A 199 -31.80 -12.00 19.55
CA PRO A 199 -32.07 -11.64 18.16
C PRO A 199 -31.80 -10.16 17.89
N VAL A 200 -31.13 -9.88 16.76
CA VAL A 200 -30.86 -8.49 16.34
C VAL A 200 -32.14 -7.66 16.16
N SER A 201 -33.30 -8.30 15.93
CA SER A 201 -34.60 -7.63 15.92
C SER A 201 -34.91 -6.92 17.24
N THR A 202 -34.60 -7.56 18.38
CA THR A 202 -34.84 -6.97 19.71
C THR A 202 -33.86 -5.84 20.00
N LEU A 203 -32.62 -5.92 19.51
CA LEU A 203 -31.69 -4.79 19.52
C LEU A 203 -32.24 -3.60 18.69
N LEU A 204 -32.79 -3.87 17.50
CA LEU A 204 -33.37 -2.83 16.65
C LEU A 204 -34.64 -2.22 17.23
N GLU A 205 -35.46 -2.99 17.96
CA GLU A 205 -36.58 -2.47 18.73
C GLU A 205 -36.11 -1.49 19.81
N ARG A 206 -35.06 -1.83 20.56
CA ARG A 206 -34.46 -0.92 21.56
C ARG A 206 -33.92 0.36 20.93
N VAL A 207 -33.28 0.24 19.76
CA VAL A 207 -32.84 1.41 18.97
C VAL A 207 -34.04 2.27 18.56
N ALA A 208 -35.13 1.67 18.08
CA ALA A 208 -36.34 2.40 17.69
C ALA A 208 -36.97 3.13 18.90
N THR A 209 -37.10 2.45 20.05
CA THR A 209 -37.62 3.04 21.29
C THR A 209 -36.76 4.22 21.75
N ALA A 210 -35.44 4.07 21.78
CA ALA A 210 -34.51 5.12 22.20
C ALA A 210 -34.60 6.37 21.29
N ARG A 211 -34.80 6.18 19.98
CA ARG A 211 -35.00 7.29 19.04
C ARG A 211 -36.34 7.99 19.24
N SER A 212 -37.41 7.24 19.47
CA SER A 212 -38.73 7.82 19.74
C SER A 212 -38.75 8.65 21.03
N ALA A 213 -37.95 8.27 22.03
CA ALA A 213 -37.81 9.00 23.29
C ALA A 213 -37.03 10.33 23.15
N ASN A 214 -36.17 10.45 22.13
CA ASN A 214 -35.37 11.67 21.91
C ASN A 214 -35.49 12.18 20.46
N PRO A 215 -36.62 12.82 20.09
CA PRO A 215 -36.87 13.31 18.73
C PRO A 215 -36.04 14.55 18.34
N ALA A 216 -35.25 15.13 19.25
CA ALA A 216 -34.33 16.24 18.96
C ALA A 216 -33.13 15.81 18.08
N VAL A 217 -33.02 14.52 17.78
CA VAL A 217 -32.18 13.99 16.70
C VAL A 217 -32.80 14.42 15.38
N HIS A 218 -32.32 15.55 14.83
CA HIS A 218 -32.75 16.05 13.54
C HIS A 218 -32.82 14.89 12.53
N PRO A 219 -33.97 14.67 11.87
CA PRO A 219 -34.05 13.66 10.84
C PRO A 219 -33.06 14.06 9.76
N SER A 220 -32.08 13.22 9.48
CA SER A 220 -31.27 13.30 8.28
C SER A 220 -32.17 13.08 7.06
N HIS A 221 -33.04 14.04 6.71
CA HIS A 221 -33.92 14.04 5.54
C HIS A 221 -34.56 12.69 5.14
N THR A 222 -34.84 11.81 6.09
CA THR A 222 -35.65 10.62 5.86
C THR A 222 -36.97 10.86 6.55
N SER A 223 -37.93 11.37 5.77
CA SER A 223 -39.34 11.38 6.12
C SER A 223 -39.71 10.00 6.68
N ALA A 224 -40.15 9.99 7.92
CA ALA A 224 -40.95 8.91 8.47
C ALA A 224 -42.28 8.90 7.73
N SER A 225 -42.44 8.07 6.70
CA SER A 225 -43.77 7.78 6.13
C SER A 225 -43.86 6.53 5.23
N ASN A 226 -42.85 5.66 5.17
CA ASN A 226 -43.04 4.30 4.64
C ASN A 226 -41.97 3.35 5.19
N PRO A 227 -42.30 2.09 5.54
CA PRO A 227 -41.28 1.07 5.78
C PRO A 227 -40.51 0.90 4.48
N ARG A 228 -39.27 1.44 4.43
CA ARG A 228 -38.37 1.14 3.33
C ARG A 228 -38.11 -0.37 3.35
N PRO A 229 -38.07 -1.04 2.18
CA PRO A 229 -37.60 -2.42 2.12
C PRO A 229 -36.22 -2.50 2.78
N GLU A 230 -35.97 -3.59 3.47
CA GLU A 230 -34.69 -3.84 4.13
C GLU A 230 -33.57 -3.67 3.11
N PRO A 231 -32.50 -2.91 3.42
CA PRO A 231 -31.44 -2.72 2.46
C PRO A 231 -30.79 -4.06 2.15
N MET A 232 -30.66 -4.39 0.87
CA MET A 232 -29.85 -5.51 0.45
C MET A 232 -28.39 -5.07 0.42
N GLY A 233 -27.54 -5.71 1.22
CA GLY A 233 -26.10 -5.46 1.17
C GLY A 233 -25.40 -6.17 0.02
N PRO A 234 -24.10 -5.89 -0.16
CA PRO A 234 -23.32 -6.38 -1.29
C PRO A 234 -22.97 -7.88 -1.22
N HIS A 235 -23.17 -8.52 -0.07
CA HIS A 235 -22.86 -9.94 0.15
C HIS A 235 -23.88 -10.58 1.10
N PRO A 236 -24.01 -11.92 1.08
CA PRO A 236 -24.79 -12.63 2.09
C PRO A 236 -24.21 -12.39 3.48
N ILE A 237 -25.09 -12.39 4.48
CA ILE A 237 -24.77 -12.31 5.90
C ILE A 237 -25.51 -13.44 6.62
N PRO A 238 -25.12 -13.79 7.86
CA PRO A 238 -25.85 -14.74 8.68
C PRO A 238 -27.34 -14.43 8.80
N ALA A 239 -28.16 -15.46 8.97
CA ALA A 239 -29.60 -15.29 9.17
C ALA A 239 -29.94 -14.55 10.48
N SER A 240 -29.06 -14.60 11.48
CA SER A 240 -29.17 -13.85 12.73
C SER A 240 -28.81 -12.36 12.59
N TRP A 241 -28.27 -11.93 11.44
CA TRP A 241 -27.83 -10.57 11.19
C TRP A 241 -28.81 -9.80 10.32
N ARG A 242 -28.68 -8.47 10.32
CA ARG A 242 -29.50 -7.58 9.52
C ARG A 242 -28.69 -6.48 8.88
N TRP A 243 -28.92 -6.22 7.60
CA TRP A 243 -28.42 -5.02 6.95
C TRP A 243 -29.22 -3.80 7.43
N VAL A 244 -28.53 -2.77 7.88
CA VAL A 244 -29.11 -1.49 8.31
C VAL A 244 -28.29 -0.32 7.77
N PHE A 245 -28.92 0.83 7.60
CA PHE A 245 -28.20 2.08 7.38
C PHE A 245 -27.58 2.58 8.67
N PHE A 246 -26.38 3.17 8.58
CA PHE A 246 -25.66 3.75 9.70
C PHE A 246 -26.50 4.73 10.51
N ALA A 247 -27.32 5.55 9.82
CA ALA A 247 -28.23 6.50 10.46
C ALA A 247 -29.38 5.86 11.24
N GLN A 248 -29.69 4.56 11.07
CA GLN A 248 -30.71 3.90 11.88
C GLN A 248 -30.22 3.64 13.31
N ILE A 249 -28.92 3.37 13.45
CA ILE A 249 -28.29 2.86 14.67
C ILE A 249 -27.38 3.86 15.39
N THR A 250 -27.23 5.07 14.86
CA THR A 250 -26.36 6.10 15.42
C THR A 250 -27.01 7.48 15.46
N GLU A 251 -26.50 8.33 16.35
CA GLU A 251 -26.64 9.78 16.29
C GLU A 251 -25.30 10.39 15.86
N ALA A 252 -25.26 11.00 14.66
CA ALA A 252 -24.09 11.69 14.14
C ALA A 252 -24.28 13.22 14.16
N ARG A 253 -23.30 13.94 14.70
CA ARG A 253 -23.25 15.42 14.70
C ARG A 253 -21.92 15.91 14.15
N LEU A 254 -21.98 16.94 13.32
CA LEU A 254 -20.77 17.64 12.85
C LEU A 254 -20.26 18.58 13.93
N GLY A 255 -18.94 18.72 14.00
CA GLY A 255 -18.31 19.63 14.96
C GLY A 255 -18.45 21.12 14.60
N LYS A 256 -17.82 21.97 15.42
CA LYS A 256 -17.93 23.42 15.33
C LYS A 256 -17.22 23.99 14.09
N MET A 257 -17.89 24.88 13.36
CA MET A 257 -17.30 25.65 12.27
C MET A 257 -16.43 26.79 12.82
N LEU A 258 -15.20 26.88 12.33
CA LEU A 258 -14.25 27.94 12.67
C LEU A 258 -14.33 29.05 11.62
N ASP A 259 -15.35 29.88 11.68
CA ASP A 259 -15.38 31.15 10.96
C ASP A 259 -15.19 32.33 11.93
N LYS A 260 -14.80 33.49 11.39
CA LYS A 260 -14.52 34.69 12.21
C LYS A 260 -15.73 35.16 13.03
N ALA A 261 -16.95 34.87 12.58
CA ALA A 261 -18.17 35.31 13.25
C ALA A 261 -18.58 34.37 14.40
N ASN A 262 -18.31 33.08 14.27
CA ASN A 262 -18.77 32.02 15.19
C ASN A 262 -17.73 31.60 16.22
N ASN A 263 -16.52 32.17 16.22
CA ASN A 263 -15.49 31.89 17.21
C ASN A 263 -15.69 32.70 18.51
N THR A 264 -16.86 32.56 19.13
CA THR A 264 -17.25 33.16 20.42
C THR A 264 -17.35 32.09 21.53
N GLY A 265 -17.52 32.52 22.78
CA GLY A 265 -17.60 31.63 23.94
C GLY A 265 -16.26 31.40 24.64
N HIS A 266 -16.08 30.26 25.30
CA HIS A 266 -14.89 29.94 26.10
C HIS A 266 -13.88 29.11 25.32
N LEU A 267 -12.58 29.30 25.59
CA LEU A 267 -11.53 28.47 25.02
C LEU A 267 -11.65 27.03 25.56
N ARG A 268 -11.63 26.07 24.63
CA ARG A 268 -11.65 24.63 24.90
C ARG A 268 -10.73 23.90 23.93
N PRO A 269 -10.06 22.82 24.37
CA PRO A 269 -9.28 21.95 23.49
C PRO A 269 -10.19 21.32 22.44
N TYR A 270 -9.69 21.18 21.21
CA TYR A 270 -10.46 20.55 20.14
C TYR A 270 -9.64 19.65 19.21
N LEU A 271 -10.35 18.67 18.64
CA LEU A 271 -9.86 17.71 17.67
C LEU A 271 -10.10 18.18 16.24
N ARG A 272 -9.13 17.88 15.38
CA ARG A 272 -9.14 18.11 13.93
C ARG A 272 -8.83 16.81 13.20
N ASN A 273 -8.99 16.79 11.87
CA ASN A 273 -8.67 15.61 11.05
C ASN A 273 -7.25 15.07 11.28
N ALA A 274 -6.27 15.96 11.53
CA ALA A 274 -4.90 15.56 11.82
C ALA A 274 -4.77 14.75 13.13
N ASN A 275 -5.64 15.01 14.10
CA ASN A 275 -5.62 14.36 15.42
C ASN A 275 -6.33 12.99 15.41
N VAL A 276 -7.06 12.65 14.35
CA VAL A 276 -7.79 11.38 14.25
C VAL A 276 -7.07 10.50 13.26
N GLN A 277 -6.57 9.35 13.72
CA GLN A 277 -6.02 8.28 12.90
C GLN A 277 -6.95 7.07 12.96
N TRP A 278 -6.73 6.05 12.12
CA TRP A 278 -7.47 4.80 12.29
C TRP A 278 -7.18 4.22 13.67
N TYR A 279 -8.24 4.03 14.46
CA TYR A 279 -8.24 3.40 15.78
C TYR A 279 -7.48 4.13 16.90
N ARG A 280 -6.90 5.31 16.66
CA ARG A 280 -6.18 6.08 17.68
C ARG A 280 -6.28 7.58 17.45
N PHE A 281 -6.00 8.35 18.50
CA PHE A 281 -5.86 9.80 18.45
C PHE A 281 -4.39 10.23 18.59
N ASP A 282 -4.02 11.27 17.85
CA ASP A 282 -2.78 12.02 18.05
C ASP A 282 -3.11 13.28 18.85
N THR A 283 -2.66 13.29 20.10
CA THR A 283 -2.89 14.37 21.07
C THR A 283 -1.66 15.25 21.30
N GLU A 284 -0.57 15.10 20.53
CA GLU A 284 0.64 15.90 20.75
C GLU A 284 0.41 17.38 20.46
N HIS A 285 -0.41 17.68 19.44
CA HIS A 285 -0.63 19.04 18.93
C HIS A 285 -2.11 19.44 18.97
N ILE A 286 -2.70 19.42 20.17
CA ILE A 286 -4.06 19.91 20.42
C ILE A 286 -4.09 21.44 20.37
N LYS A 287 -5.11 21.97 19.70
CA LYS A 287 -5.39 23.40 19.63
C LYS A 287 -6.62 23.74 20.45
N GLU A 288 -6.85 25.03 20.67
CA GLU A 288 -8.05 25.53 21.32
C GLU A 288 -8.94 26.31 20.34
N LEU A 289 -10.25 26.22 20.55
CA LEU A 289 -11.25 27.06 19.88
C LEU A 289 -12.21 27.66 20.90
N ARG A 290 -12.91 28.73 20.53
CA ARG A 290 -13.96 29.30 21.38
C ARG A 290 -15.30 28.64 21.07
N ILE A 291 -15.98 28.16 22.11
CA ILE A 291 -17.31 27.56 22.02
C ILE A 291 -18.23 28.07 23.12
N GLU A 292 -19.49 28.34 22.76
CA GLU A 292 -20.54 28.70 23.71
C GLU A 292 -21.06 27.44 24.41
N ASP A 293 -21.48 27.56 25.66
CA ASP A 293 -21.95 26.42 26.46
C ASP A 293 -23.13 25.69 25.80
N ALA A 294 -24.00 26.42 25.10
CA ALA A 294 -25.14 25.88 24.36
C ALA A 294 -24.75 24.94 23.20
N GLN A 295 -23.50 24.98 22.71
CA GLN A 295 -23.02 24.15 21.61
C GLN A 295 -22.22 22.92 22.10
N LEU A 296 -21.91 22.85 23.41
CA LEU A 296 -21.04 21.81 23.96
C LEU A 296 -21.65 20.42 23.80
N ASP A 297 -22.96 20.27 24.01
CA ASP A 297 -23.62 18.96 23.93
C ASP A 297 -23.54 18.32 22.54
N ASP A 298 -23.48 19.12 21.48
CA ASP A 298 -23.38 18.63 20.10
C ASP A 298 -21.94 18.29 19.71
N CYS A 299 -20.97 19.07 20.19
CA CYS A 299 -19.59 19.03 19.71
C CYS A 299 -18.61 18.34 20.68
N THR A 300 -19.01 18.02 21.90
CA THR A 300 -18.14 17.37 22.88
C THR A 300 -18.19 15.86 22.73
N VAL A 301 -17.01 15.23 22.75
CA VAL A 301 -16.87 13.77 22.74
C VAL A 301 -16.93 13.21 24.15
N ARG A 302 -17.54 12.04 24.29
CA ARG A 302 -17.61 11.24 25.53
C ARG A 302 -16.95 9.89 25.30
N ILE A 303 -16.46 9.26 26.35
CA ILE A 303 -15.88 7.91 26.24
C ILE A 303 -16.87 6.99 25.52
N GLY A 304 -16.38 6.25 24.53
CA GLY A 304 -17.18 5.37 23.69
C GLY A 304 -17.80 6.05 22.47
N ASP A 305 -17.79 7.38 22.32
CA ASP A 305 -18.19 8.01 21.06
C ASP A 305 -17.20 7.62 19.94
N LEU A 306 -17.70 7.37 18.74
CA LEU A 306 -16.88 7.19 17.55
C LEU A 306 -16.65 8.55 16.87
N VAL A 307 -15.40 8.91 16.64
CA VAL A 307 -15.04 10.15 15.91
C VAL A 307 -14.63 9.79 14.49
N VAL A 308 -15.27 10.37 13.49
CA VAL A 308 -15.07 10.04 12.06
C VAL A 308 -14.67 11.27 11.27
N CYS A 309 -13.61 11.20 10.46
CA CYS A 309 -13.19 12.26 9.56
C CYS A 309 -14.19 12.47 8.41
N GLU A 310 -14.69 13.70 8.24
CA GLU A 310 -15.43 14.11 7.04
C GLU A 310 -14.48 14.31 5.86
N GLY A 311 -13.29 14.87 6.08
CA GLY A 311 -12.35 15.25 5.02
C GLY A 311 -10.91 14.80 5.26
N GLY A 312 -10.00 15.14 4.35
CA GLY A 312 -8.59 14.71 4.40
C GLY A 312 -8.47 13.25 3.96
N GLU A 313 -8.75 12.33 4.89
CA GLU A 313 -8.97 10.90 4.62
C GLU A 313 -10.39 10.55 5.10
N PRO A 314 -11.42 10.77 4.27
CA PRO A 314 -12.81 10.63 4.69
C PRO A 314 -13.11 9.20 5.14
N GLY A 315 -13.78 9.06 6.28
CA GLY A 315 -14.08 7.77 6.89
C GLY A 315 -13.12 7.34 7.99
N ARG A 316 -11.90 7.89 8.03
CA ARG A 316 -10.92 7.59 9.08
C ARG A 316 -11.51 7.84 10.46
N SER A 317 -11.44 6.84 11.33
CA SER A 317 -12.15 6.89 12.61
C SER A 317 -11.44 6.21 13.77
N ALA A 318 -11.71 6.71 14.97
CA ALA A 318 -11.25 6.15 16.24
C ALA A 318 -12.32 6.29 17.33
N VAL A 319 -12.30 5.38 18.30
CA VAL A 319 -13.25 5.38 19.43
C VAL A 319 -12.66 6.19 20.58
N CYS A 320 -13.43 7.14 21.06
CA CYS A 320 -13.07 8.06 22.14
C CYS A 320 -12.74 7.30 23.43
N ASP A 321 -11.56 7.62 23.98
CA ASP A 321 -11.03 7.12 25.24
C ASP A 321 -10.82 8.28 26.23
N GLN A 322 -10.19 7.99 27.36
CA GLN A 322 -9.92 8.96 28.43
C GLN A 322 -8.97 10.09 27.98
N SER A 323 -8.17 9.90 26.94
CA SER A 323 -7.17 10.88 26.51
C SER A 323 -7.79 12.11 25.84
N ILE A 324 -9.01 11.96 25.31
CA ILE A 324 -9.72 13.01 24.58
C ILE A 324 -11.12 13.32 25.16
N GLU A 325 -11.51 12.68 26.26
CA GLU A 325 -12.81 12.91 26.89
C GLU A 325 -13.01 14.41 27.21
N GLY A 326 -14.18 14.94 26.87
CA GLY A 326 -14.51 16.35 27.11
C GLY A 326 -13.91 17.33 26.10
N MET A 327 -13.11 16.87 25.14
CA MET A 327 -12.65 17.71 24.03
C MET A 327 -13.79 18.00 23.04
N VAL A 328 -13.66 19.10 22.32
CA VAL A 328 -14.62 19.53 21.28
C VAL A 328 -14.14 19.04 19.92
N ILE A 329 -15.03 18.77 18.97
CA ILE A 329 -14.64 18.45 17.58
C ILE A 329 -14.84 19.63 16.63
N GLN A 330 -13.94 19.78 15.65
CA GLN A 330 -14.10 20.73 14.54
C GLN A 330 -15.12 20.18 13.51
N LYS A 331 -15.72 21.07 12.69
CA LYS A 331 -16.62 20.73 11.58
C LYS A 331 -16.07 19.68 10.60
N ALA A 332 -14.76 19.44 10.55
CA ALA A 332 -14.20 18.42 9.67
C ALA A 332 -14.32 16.98 10.25
N LEU A 333 -14.91 16.83 11.43
CA LEU A 333 -15.14 15.58 12.12
C LEU A 333 -16.64 15.40 12.43
N HIS A 334 -17.09 14.15 12.42
CA HIS A 334 -18.37 13.70 12.95
C HIS A 334 -18.15 13.09 14.33
N ARG A 335 -18.96 13.49 15.30
CA ARG A 335 -19.16 12.73 16.54
C ARG A 335 -20.33 11.79 16.31
N VAL A 336 -20.06 10.50 16.35
CA VAL A 336 -21.02 9.43 16.20
C VAL A 336 -21.23 8.76 17.56
N ARG A 337 -22.46 8.78 18.05
CA ARG A 337 -22.87 8.05 19.26
C ARG A 337 -23.77 6.89 18.86
N PRO A 338 -23.36 5.63 19.09
CA PRO A 338 -24.25 4.50 18.86
C PRO A 338 -25.46 4.56 19.80
N ILE A 339 -26.58 4.00 19.34
CA ILE A 339 -27.82 3.93 20.11
C ILE A 339 -27.95 2.53 20.71
N ALA A 340 -28.36 2.45 21.98
CA ALA A 340 -28.43 1.19 22.73
C ALA A 340 -27.07 0.47 22.77
N ASP A 341 -27.05 -0.86 22.77
CA ASP A 341 -25.86 -1.70 22.99
C ASP A 341 -25.06 -1.96 21.70
N ILE A 342 -24.82 -0.90 20.92
CA ILE A 342 -24.09 -1.00 19.66
C ILE A 342 -22.62 -0.60 19.87
N SER A 343 -21.71 -1.46 19.44
CA SER A 343 -20.28 -1.26 19.67
C SER A 343 -19.69 -0.22 18.70
N SER A 344 -19.12 0.86 19.24
CA SER A 344 -18.37 1.85 18.46
C SER A 344 -17.15 1.25 17.76
N TRP A 345 -16.49 0.28 18.38
CA TRP A 345 -15.36 -0.44 17.77
C TRP A 345 -15.81 -1.27 16.58
N TYR A 346 -16.97 -1.93 16.68
CA TYR A 346 -17.56 -2.65 15.54
C TYR A 346 -17.85 -1.69 14.38
N LEU A 347 -18.44 -0.52 14.66
CA LEU A 347 -18.68 0.50 13.64
C LEU A 347 -17.38 1.05 13.02
N ALA A 348 -16.30 1.21 13.81
CA ALA A 348 -14.99 1.59 13.31
C ALA A 348 -14.43 0.54 12.32
N HIS A 349 -14.59 -0.75 12.62
CA HIS A 349 -14.21 -1.84 11.71
C HIS A 349 -15.03 -1.85 10.42
N VAL A 350 -16.33 -1.56 10.49
CA VAL A 350 -17.19 -1.40 9.30
C VAL A 350 -16.68 -0.28 8.39
N LEU A 351 -16.38 0.89 8.96
CA LEU A 351 -15.85 2.03 8.20
C LEU A 351 -14.46 1.73 7.62
N ARG A 352 -13.57 1.09 8.38
CA ARG A 352 -12.25 0.69 7.88
C ARG A 352 -12.37 -0.27 6.71
N ALA A 353 -13.17 -1.33 6.83
CA ALA A 353 -13.35 -2.31 5.77
C ALA A 353 -13.94 -1.68 4.50
N ALA A 354 -14.99 -0.86 4.65
CA ALA A 354 -15.60 -0.14 3.52
C ALA A 354 -14.63 0.88 2.88
N SER A 355 -13.72 1.46 3.66
CA SER A 355 -12.66 2.32 3.11
C SER A 355 -11.63 1.51 2.32
N SER A 356 -11.24 0.34 2.84
CA SER A 356 -10.21 -0.53 2.25
C SER A 356 -10.63 -1.18 0.94
N ASP A 357 -11.92 -1.54 0.79
CA ASP A 357 -12.46 -2.11 -0.44
C ASP A 357 -13.09 -1.08 -1.40
N GLY A 358 -13.00 0.20 -1.05
CA GLY A 358 -13.45 1.30 -1.90
C GLY A 358 -14.95 1.62 -1.84
N ARG A 359 -15.78 0.82 -1.16
CA ARG A 359 -17.23 1.07 -1.03
C ARG A 359 -17.52 2.44 -0.41
N LEU A 360 -16.71 2.87 0.55
CA LEU A 360 -16.89 4.17 1.20
C LEU A 360 -16.68 5.34 0.22
N ALA A 361 -15.84 5.14 -0.81
CA ALA A 361 -15.58 6.18 -1.81
C ALA A 361 -16.80 6.51 -2.67
N GLU A 362 -17.75 5.59 -2.81
CA GLU A 362 -19.04 5.80 -3.49
C GLU A 362 -19.92 6.84 -2.78
N HIS A 363 -19.67 7.06 -1.48
CA HIS A 363 -20.40 8.02 -0.66
C HIS A 363 -19.75 9.41 -0.66
N PHE A 364 -18.55 9.56 -1.23
CA PHE A 364 -17.83 10.83 -1.20
C PHE A 364 -18.43 11.87 -2.13
N THR A 365 -18.40 13.11 -1.68
CA THR A 365 -18.80 14.29 -2.46
C THR A 365 -17.59 15.15 -2.79
N GLY A 366 -17.68 15.94 -3.86
CA GLY A 366 -16.61 16.84 -4.31
C GLY A 366 -15.62 16.17 -5.27
N ALA A 367 -15.28 16.87 -6.36
CA ALA A 367 -14.40 16.34 -7.42
C ALA A 367 -12.91 16.37 -7.02
N THR A 368 -12.45 17.49 -6.46
CA THR A 368 -11.03 17.68 -6.08
C THR A 368 -10.77 17.31 -4.62
N ILE A 369 -11.67 17.68 -3.72
CA ILE A 369 -11.58 17.38 -2.28
C ILE A 369 -12.77 16.51 -1.90
N LYS A 370 -12.47 15.25 -1.62
CA LYS A 370 -13.45 14.24 -1.22
C LYS A 370 -13.92 14.50 0.21
N HIS A 371 -15.23 14.51 0.41
CA HIS A 371 -15.85 14.65 1.73
C HIS A 371 -16.92 13.58 1.96
N LEU A 372 -16.90 12.95 3.13
CA LEU A 372 -17.94 12.07 3.64
C LEU A 372 -18.91 12.89 4.51
N THR A 373 -19.86 13.59 3.85
CA THR A 373 -20.83 14.45 4.54
C THR A 373 -21.67 13.65 5.54
N GLY A 374 -22.33 14.32 6.49
CA GLY A 374 -23.21 13.63 7.45
C GLY A 374 -24.35 12.84 6.76
N ARG A 375 -24.85 13.34 5.62
CA ARG A 375 -25.84 12.62 4.79
C ARG A 375 -25.24 11.37 4.12
N SER A 376 -24.00 11.47 3.66
CA SER A 376 -23.26 10.36 3.06
C SER A 376 -22.93 9.28 4.08
N LEU A 377 -22.45 9.67 5.27
CA LEU A 377 -22.20 8.76 6.39
C LEU A 377 -23.49 8.06 6.83
N ALA A 378 -24.60 8.80 6.91
CA ALA A 378 -25.91 8.28 7.25
C ALA A 378 -26.38 7.11 6.35
N SER A 379 -25.98 7.09 5.08
CA SER A 379 -26.39 6.07 4.11
C SER A 379 -25.43 4.88 4.00
N VAL A 380 -24.33 4.86 4.74
CA VAL A 380 -23.42 3.70 4.77
C VAL A 380 -24.17 2.48 5.28
N LEU A 381 -23.97 1.33 4.62
CA LEU A 381 -24.57 0.05 5.02
C LEU A 381 -23.74 -0.64 6.09
N VAL A 382 -24.42 -1.14 7.12
CA VAL A 382 -23.83 -1.86 8.25
C VAL A 382 -24.45 -3.26 8.31
N PRO A 383 -23.65 -4.33 8.23
CA PRO A 383 -24.12 -5.67 8.57
C PRO A 383 -24.17 -5.74 10.10
N LEU A 384 -25.36 -5.77 10.71
CA LEU A 384 -25.52 -5.70 12.16
C LEU A 384 -25.74 -7.10 12.76
N PRO A 385 -24.80 -7.61 13.59
CA PRO A 385 -24.99 -8.80 14.41
C PRO A 385 -25.79 -8.51 15.70
N PRO A 386 -26.22 -9.56 16.42
CA PRO A 386 -26.52 -9.47 17.85
C PRO A 386 -25.45 -8.72 18.65
N ALA A 387 -25.85 -8.02 19.72
CA ALA A 387 -24.93 -7.20 20.52
C ALA A 387 -23.75 -8.02 21.08
N ALA A 388 -24.03 -9.20 21.65
CA ALA A 388 -23.00 -10.09 22.18
C ALA A 388 -21.99 -10.53 21.10
N GLU A 389 -22.47 -10.86 19.89
CA GLU A 389 -21.63 -11.22 18.76
C GLU A 389 -20.75 -10.04 18.29
N GLN A 390 -21.24 -8.79 18.30
CA GLN A 390 -20.41 -7.61 18.01
C GLN A 390 -19.16 -7.54 18.90
N TYR A 391 -19.31 -7.79 20.21
CA TYR A 391 -18.18 -7.78 21.14
C TYR A 391 -17.22 -8.96 20.92
N ARG A 392 -17.75 -10.15 20.61
CA ARG A 392 -16.93 -11.32 20.25
C ARG A 392 -16.11 -11.04 18.98
N ILE A 393 -16.71 -10.41 17.97
CA ILE A 393 -16.02 -9.98 16.75
C ILE A 393 -14.91 -8.98 17.07
N VAL A 394 -15.22 -7.91 17.81
CA VAL A 394 -14.23 -6.87 18.16
C VAL A 394 -13.04 -7.49 18.91
N ALA A 395 -13.29 -8.36 19.89
CA ALA A 395 -12.22 -9.04 20.63
C ALA A 395 -11.34 -9.89 19.71
N ARG A 396 -11.95 -10.67 18.81
CA ARG A 396 -11.20 -11.53 17.87
C ARG A 396 -10.42 -10.73 16.83
N VAL A 397 -11.01 -9.65 16.30
CA VAL A 397 -10.31 -8.75 15.38
C VAL A 397 -9.09 -8.14 16.08
N SER A 398 -9.24 -7.64 17.31
CA SER A 398 -8.12 -7.08 18.09
C SER A 398 -6.98 -8.09 18.26
N GLU A 399 -7.30 -9.32 18.67
CA GLU A 399 -6.32 -10.40 18.85
C GLU A 399 -5.52 -10.67 17.56
N LEU A 400 -6.21 -10.77 16.42
CA LEU A 400 -5.58 -11.06 15.14
C LEU A 400 -4.78 -9.87 14.61
N MET A 401 -5.26 -8.63 14.81
CA MET A 401 -4.49 -7.44 14.45
C MET A 401 -3.20 -7.35 15.26
N ASP A 402 -3.23 -7.67 16.56
CA ASP A 402 -2.02 -7.71 17.40
C ASP A 402 -1.02 -8.77 16.92
N VAL A 403 -1.50 -9.91 16.43
CA VAL A 403 -0.63 -10.94 15.81
C VAL A 403 0.02 -10.39 14.54
N LEU A 404 -0.76 -9.73 13.68
CA LEU A 404 -0.26 -9.14 12.42
C LEU A 404 0.75 -8.02 12.67
N ASP A 405 0.53 -7.19 13.69
CA ASP A 405 1.45 -6.13 14.09
C ASP A 405 2.79 -6.70 14.58
N ARG A 406 2.75 -7.78 15.38
CA ARG A 406 3.98 -8.48 15.81
C ARG A 406 4.71 -9.11 14.63
N LEU A 407 3.98 -9.70 13.68
CA LEU A 407 4.55 -10.27 12.46
C LEU A 407 5.25 -9.21 11.63
N GLU A 408 4.60 -8.07 11.39
CA GLU A 408 5.16 -6.96 10.63
C GLU A 408 6.43 -6.41 11.31
N ALA A 409 6.40 -6.19 12.63
CA ALA A 409 7.57 -5.74 13.39
C ALA A 409 8.77 -6.71 13.27
N ARG A 410 8.50 -8.02 13.29
CA ARG A 410 9.53 -9.06 13.09
C ARG A 410 10.15 -8.97 11.69
N LEU A 411 9.33 -8.85 10.65
CA LEU A 411 9.80 -8.72 9.26
C LEU A 411 10.69 -7.48 9.07
N VAL A 412 10.30 -6.34 9.65
CA VAL A 412 11.11 -5.11 9.64
C VAL A 412 12.47 -5.33 10.32
N SER A 413 12.48 -5.99 11.48
CA SER A 413 13.70 -6.28 12.22
C SER A 413 14.65 -7.20 11.44
N GLU A 414 14.13 -8.28 10.86
CA GLU A 414 14.90 -9.22 10.04
C GLU A 414 15.51 -8.52 8.82
N ARG A 415 14.74 -7.68 8.12
CA ARG A 415 15.24 -6.92 6.98
C ARG A 415 16.34 -5.92 7.37
N SER A 416 16.18 -5.26 8.52
CA SER A 416 17.16 -4.31 9.03
C SER A 416 18.49 -5.00 9.37
N ALA A 417 18.43 -6.18 10.00
CA ALA A 417 19.61 -6.98 10.30
C ALA A 417 20.34 -7.45 9.03
N GLN A 418 19.60 -7.93 8.02
CA GLN A 418 20.17 -8.31 6.72
C GLN A 418 20.88 -7.13 6.03
N THR A 419 20.24 -5.96 6.05
CA THR A 419 20.81 -4.74 5.44
C THR A 419 22.08 -4.30 6.15
N ALA A 420 22.08 -4.32 7.50
CA ALA A 420 23.26 -4.00 8.29
C ALA A 420 24.42 -4.97 8.04
N PHE A 421 24.14 -6.29 7.95
CA PHE A 421 25.16 -7.28 7.62
C PHE A 421 25.74 -7.06 6.21
N ALA A 422 24.90 -6.84 5.20
CA ALA A 422 25.34 -6.58 3.84
C ALA A 422 26.25 -5.34 3.77
N ALA A 423 25.87 -4.24 4.44
CA ALA A 423 26.69 -3.04 4.51
C ALA A 423 28.05 -3.29 5.20
N ALA A 424 28.07 -4.06 6.28
CA ALA A 424 29.31 -4.42 6.98
C ALA A 424 30.21 -5.35 6.14
N ALA A 425 29.64 -6.30 5.42
CA ALA A 425 30.38 -7.23 4.58
C ALA A 425 31.06 -6.55 3.38
N VAL A 426 30.41 -5.55 2.77
CA VAL A 426 30.99 -4.75 1.68
C VAL A 426 32.13 -3.86 2.20
N HIS A 427 31.97 -3.22 3.36
CA HIS A 427 33.04 -2.42 3.97
C HIS A 427 34.31 -3.21 4.29
N HIS A 428 34.22 -4.53 4.44
CA HIS A 428 35.38 -5.39 4.67
C HIS A 428 36.16 -5.74 3.40
N LEU A 429 35.60 -5.49 2.21
CA LEU A 429 36.25 -5.75 0.92
C LEU A 429 36.99 -4.53 0.36
N ASP A 430 36.73 -3.33 0.90
CA ASP A 430 37.37 -2.06 0.52
C ASP A 430 38.58 -1.68 1.40
N ALA A 431 38.98 -2.54 2.36
CA ALA A 431 40.12 -2.36 3.26
C ALA A 431 41.16 -3.48 3.05
#